data_AF-A0A7C3VP57-F1
#
_entry.id   AF-A0A7C3VP57-F1
#
_cell.length_a   1.000
_cell.length_b   1.000
_cell.length_c   1.000
_cell.angle_alpha   90.00
_cell.angle_beta   90.00
_cell.angle_gamma   90.00
#
_symmetry.space_group_name_H-M   'P 1'
#
loop_
_entity.id
_entity.type
_entity.pdbx_description
1 polymer ?
#
loop_
_entity_poly.entity_id
_entity_poly.type
_entity_poly.pdbx_seq_one_letter_code
_entity_poly.pdbx_strand_id
1 'polypeptide(L)'
;MKTDRPAAIREHLFKHGLTPVQVLADEIGTSLATLRRDLAALEKSGVIERVHGAARIADGASVEVAFSQRETVHLAAKRSIASAAFEIIEPKSTLFLDAGTTVLQLARLIKLSQMPVTVFTNGLMVAQELMAVPNVQVTILGGTARYENMSVVGPLAEAMLEGLWFDQLFLGASAIDDSLLMTSYDA
;
A
#
# COMPACT_ATOMS: atom_id res chain seq x y z
N MET A 1 -19.32 -10.32 11.23
CA MET A 1 -18.58 -9.44 10.30
C MET A 1 -18.63 -10.10 8.93
N LYS A 2 -19.26 -9.51 7.91
CA LYS A 2 -19.27 -10.11 6.56
C LYS A 2 -17.86 -9.99 5.99
N THR A 3 -17.15 -11.11 5.90
CA THR A 3 -15.86 -11.17 5.20
C THR A 3 -16.07 -10.72 3.75
N ASP A 4 -15.29 -9.75 3.31
CA ASP A 4 -15.29 -9.28 1.92
C ASP A 4 -14.77 -10.42 1.02
N ARG A 5 -15.68 -11.13 0.34
CA ARG A 5 -15.36 -12.32 -0.48
C ARG A 5 -14.29 -12.05 -1.54
N PRO A 6 -14.38 -10.96 -2.33
CA PRO A 6 -13.31 -10.54 -3.22
C PRO A 6 -11.94 -10.41 -2.56
N ALA A 7 -11.86 -9.86 -1.33
CA ALA A 7 -10.60 -9.78 -0.59
C ALA A 7 -10.07 -11.18 -0.22
N ALA A 8 -10.93 -12.05 0.29
CA ALA A 8 -10.56 -13.42 0.67
C ALA A 8 -10.08 -14.26 -0.54
N ILE A 9 -10.72 -14.10 -1.71
CA ILE A 9 -10.30 -14.74 -2.97
C ILE A 9 -8.90 -14.28 -3.37
N ARG A 10 -8.65 -12.96 -3.35
CA ARG A 10 -7.33 -12.39 -3.69
C ARG A 10 -6.25 -12.85 -2.72
N GLU A 11 -6.57 -12.92 -1.43
CA GLU A 11 -5.68 -13.41 -0.39
C GLU A 11 -5.28 -14.87 -0.62
N HIS A 12 -6.26 -15.74 -0.88
CA HIS A 12 -6.00 -17.15 -1.16
C HIS A 12 -5.12 -17.31 -2.42
N LEU A 13 -5.50 -16.68 -3.52
CA LEU A 13 -4.76 -16.78 -4.79
C LEU A 13 -3.35 -16.19 -4.70
N PHE A 14 -3.14 -15.16 -3.88
CA PHE A 14 -1.82 -14.60 -3.63
C PHE A 14 -0.92 -15.58 -2.86
N LYS A 15 -1.48 -16.24 -1.84
CA LYS A 15 -0.75 -17.19 -0.98
C LYS A 15 -0.45 -18.53 -1.66
N HIS A 16 -1.37 -19.00 -2.49
CA HIS A 16 -1.33 -20.36 -3.06
C HIS A 16 -1.09 -20.41 -4.57
N GLY A 17 -1.11 -19.25 -5.25
CA GLY A 17 -0.91 -19.16 -6.68
C GLY A 17 -2.09 -19.71 -7.48
N LEU A 18 -1.79 -20.40 -8.58
CA LEU A 18 -2.80 -20.99 -9.47
C LEU A 18 -3.64 -22.03 -8.71
N THR A 19 -4.90 -21.69 -8.46
CA THR A 19 -5.79 -22.51 -7.63
C THR A 19 -7.00 -22.97 -8.45
N PRO A 20 -7.34 -24.27 -8.46
CA PRO A 20 -8.57 -24.77 -9.07
C PRO A 20 -9.81 -24.09 -8.47
N VAL A 21 -10.78 -23.73 -9.32
CA VAL A 21 -12.01 -23.04 -8.90
C VAL A 21 -12.79 -23.86 -7.87
N GLN A 22 -12.72 -25.20 -7.94
CA GLN A 22 -13.35 -26.07 -6.95
C GLN A 22 -12.73 -25.91 -5.56
N VAL A 23 -11.41 -25.99 -5.47
CA VAL A 23 -10.65 -25.83 -4.22
C VAL A 23 -10.91 -24.45 -3.63
N LEU A 24 -10.85 -23.41 -4.45
CA LEU A 24 -11.11 -22.04 -4.03
C LEU A 24 -12.55 -21.84 -3.50
N ALA A 25 -13.54 -22.58 -4.03
CA ALA A 25 -14.93 -22.48 -3.55
C ALA A 25 -15.09 -23.09 -2.16
N ASP A 26 -14.43 -24.23 -1.95
CA ASP A 26 -14.45 -24.96 -0.68
C ASP A 26 -13.75 -24.15 0.41
N GLU A 27 -12.57 -23.58 0.13
CA GLU A 27 -11.78 -22.74 1.05
C GLU A 27 -12.49 -21.44 1.45
N ILE A 28 -13.17 -20.78 0.49
CA ILE A 28 -13.90 -19.53 0.74
C ILE A 28 -15.30 -19.81 1.35
N GLY A 29 -15.76 -21.07 1.34
CA GLY A 29 -17.07 -21.45 1.87
C GLY A 29 -18.23 -20.92 1.03
N THR A 30 -18.12 -20.96 -0.30
CA THR A 30 -19.16 -20.47 -1.22
C THR A 30 -19.49 -21.45 -2.34
N SER A 31 -20.67 -21.32 -2.96
CA SER A 31 -21.04 -22.18 -4.08
C SER A 31 -20.21 -21.85 -5.33
N LEU A 32 -19.95 -22.86 -6.19
CA LEU A 32 -19.29 -22.66 -7.48
C LEU A 32 -19.94 -21.56 -8.34
N ALA A 33 -21.27 -21.48 -8.34
CA ALA A 33 -22.00 -20.48 -9.11
C ALA A 33 -21.78 -19.06 -8.56
N THR A 34 -21.58 -18.92 -7.26
CA THR A 34 -21.21 -17.66 -6.62
C THR A 34 -19.75 -17.31 -6.90
N LEU A 35 -18.83 -18.26 -6.68
CA LEU A 35 -17.41 -18.03 -6.92
C LEU A 35 -17.13 -17.67 -8.38
N ARG A 36 -17.75 -18.34 -9.35
CA ARG A 36 -17.59 -18.01 -10.77
C ARG A 36 -18.01 -16.58 -11.10
N ARG A 37 -19.03 -16.03 -10.42
CA ARG A 37 -19.46 -14.63 -10.58
C ARG A 37 -18.43 -13.67 -9.97
N ASP A 38 -17.92 -13.97 -8.78
CA ASP A 38 -16.88 -13.16 -8.14
C ASP A 38 -15.59 -13.16 -8.98
N LEU A 39 -15.17 -14.33 -9.48
CA LEU A 39 -14.00 -14.47 -10.35
C LEU A 39 -14.17 -13.71 -11.67
N ALA A 40 -15.36 -13.77 -12.29
CA ALA A 40 -15.62 -12.99 -13.51
C ALA A 40 -15.55 -11.48 -13.27
N ALA A 41 -16.00 -11.00 -12.11
CA ALA A 41 -15.87 -9.59 -11.74
C ALA A 41 -14.39 -9.20 -11.53
N LEU A 42 -13.62 -10.02 -10.82
CA LEU A 42 -12.20 -9.80 -10.57
C LEU A 42 -11.35 -9.86 -11.86
N GLU A 43 -11.66 -10.79 -12.76
CA GLU A 43 -11.04 -10.91 -14.08
C GLU A 43 -11.34 -9.68 -14.94
N LYS A 44 -12.58 -9.21 -14.94
CA LYS A 44 -12.97 -7.98 -15.65
C LYS A 44 -12.22 -6.74 -15.14
N SER A 45 -11.87 -6.70 -13.85
CA SER A 45 -11.04 -5.64 -13.28
C SER A 45 -9.53 -5.85 -13.48
N GLY A 46 -9.11 -6.92 -14.18
CA GLY A 46 -7.69 -7.23 -14.42
C GLY A 46 -6.94 -7.74 -13.19
N VAL A 47 -7.66 -8.11 -12.11
CA VAL A 47 -7.05 -8.50 -10.84
C VAL A 47 -6.60 -9.96 -10.85
N ILE A 48 -7.28 -10.80 -11.62
CA ILE A 48 -6.98 -12.22 -11.76
C ILE A 48 -7.00 -12.62 -13.23
N GLU A 49 -6.36 -13.74 -13.52
CA GLU A 49 -6.48 -14.46 -14.79
C GLU A 49 -7.09 -15.83 -14.54
N ARG A 50 -7.98 -16.25 -15.43
CA ARG A 50 -8.55 -17.60 -15.39
C ARG A 50 -7.83 -18.50 -16.39
N VAL A 51 -7.41 -19.67 -15.94
CA VAL A 51 -6.72 -20.66 -16.75
C VAL A 51 -7.41 -21.99 -16.55
N HIS A 52 -8.10 -22.50 -17.58
CA HIS A 52 -8.69 -23.85 -17.66
C HIS A 52 -9.15 -24.45 -16.32
N GLY A 53 -10.21 -23.90 -15.74
CA GLY A 53 -10.80 -24.41 -14.50
C GLY A 53 -10.10 -23.97 -13.20
N ALA A 54 -9.08 -23.13 -13.31
CA ALA A 54 -8.36 -22.50 -12.21
C ALA A 54 -8.31 -20.97 -12.37
N ALA A 55 -7.85 -20.28 -11.33
CA ALA A 55 -7.59 -18.85 -11.32
C ALA A 55 -6.24 -18.57 -10.63
N ARG A 56 -5.57 -17.49 -11.04
CA ARG A 56 -4.36 -16.94 -10.40
C ARG A 56 -4.45 -15.42 -10.36
N ILE A 57 -3.68 -14.78 -9.49
CA ILE A 57 -3.54 -13.32 -9.56
C ILE A 57 -2.88 -12.95 -10.90
N ALA A 58 -3.38 -11.92 -11.58
CA ALA A 58 -2.76 -11.42 -12.79
C ALA A 58 -1.39 -10.82 -12.46
N ASP A 59 -0.39 -10.99 -13.34
CA ASP A 59 1.00 -10.63 -13.02
C ASP A 59 1.13 -9.16 -12.58
N GLY A 60 0.44 -8.23 -13.25
CA GLY A 60 0.41 -6.81 -12.88
C GLY A 60 -0.41 -6.47 -11.63
N ALA A 61 -1.40 -7.30 -11.28
CA ALA A 61 -2.26 -7.10 -10.11
C ALA A 61 -1.70 -7.70 -8.82
N SER A 62 -0.74 -8.64 -8.93
CA SER A 62 -0.08 -9.29 -7.79
C SER A 62 0.46 -8.29 -6.77
N VAL A 63 0.95 -7.17 -7.29
CA VAL A 63 1.58 -6.09 -6.56
C VAL A 63 0.57 -5.21 -5.84
N GLU A 64 -0.47 -4.74 -6.55
CA GLU A 64 -1.57 -3.98 -5.96
C GLU A 64 -2.26 -4.81 -4.86
N VAL A 65 -2.44 -6.11 -5.12
CA VAL A 65 -2.96 -7.07 -4.16
C VAL A 65 -2.03 -7.22 -2.96
N ALA A 66 -0.72 -7.35 -3.15
CA ALA A 66 0.26 -7.42 -2.07
C ALA A 66 0.28 -6.14 -1.21
N PHE A 67 0.24 -4.97 -1.86
CA PHE A 67 0.19 -3.68 -1.16
C PHE A 67 -1.11 -3.55 -0.37
N SER A 68 -2.26 -3.83 -1.00
CA SER A 68 -3.58 -3.77 -0.36
C SER A 68 -3.70 -4.78 0.79
N GLN A 69 -3.15 -5.98 0.65
CA GLN A 69 -3.06 -6.94 1.75
C GLN A 69 -2.24 -6.36 2.90
N ARG A 70 -1.02 -5.89 2.64
CA ARG A 70 -0.20 -5.26 3.68
C ARG A 70 -0.96 -4.11 4.34
N GLU A 71 -1.67 -3.29 3.58
CA GLU A 71 -2.47 -2.18 4.11
C GLU A 71 -3.51 -2.64 5.14
N THR A 72 -4.19 -3.75 4.89
CA THR A 72 -5.24 -4.28 5.78
C THR A 72 -4.68 -5.03 7.00
N VAL A 73 -3.47 -5.60 6.89
CA VAL A 73 -2.80 -6.31 7.99
C VAL A 73 -2.42 -5.32 9.10
N HIS A 74 -2.81 -5.65 10.34
CA HIS A 74 -2.63 -4.82 11.53
C HIS A 74 -3.12 -3.37 11.40
N LEU A 75 -4.17 -3.14 10.60
CA LEU A 75 -4.68 -1.81 10.28
C LEU A 75 -4.96 -0.93 11.52
N ALA A 76 -5.52 -1.51 12.58
CA ALA A 76 -5.79 -0.77 13.82
C ALA A 76 -4.51 -0.23 14.46
N ALA A 77 -3.45 -1.04 14.52
CA ALA A 77 -2.14 -0.62 15.04
C ALA A 77 -1.52 0.47 14.14
N LYS A 78 -1.60 0.31 12.81
CA LYS A 78 -1.10 1.33 11.86
C LYS A 78 -1.80 2.66 12.02
N ARG A 79 -3.12 2.65 12.20
CA ARG A 79 -3.90 3.86 12.49
C ARG A 79 -3.51 4.49 13.82
N SER A 80 -3.30 3.69 14.86
CA SER A 80 -2.83 4.21 16.16
C SER A 80 -1.47 4.90 16.04
N ILE A 81 -0.53 4.31 15.31
CA ILE A 81 0.79 4.91 15.04
C ILE A 81 0.62 6.21 14.24
N ALA A 82 -0.20 6.19 13.19
CA ALA A 82 -0.46 7.36 12.37
C ALA A 82 -1.13 8.50 13.16
N SER A 83 -2.04 8.20 14.08
CA SER A 83 -2.65 9.20 14.96
C SER A 83 -1.61 9.87 15.86
N ALA A 84 -0.73 9.09 16.51
CA ALA A 84 0.34 9.65 17.34
C ALA A 84 1.33 10.49 16.51
N ALA A 85 1.68 10.02 15.31
CA ALA A 85 2.53 10.76 14.39
C ALA A 85 1.87 12.06 13.90
N PHE A 86 0.56 12.06 13.67
CA PHE A 86 -0.18 13.25 13.23
C PHE A 86 -0.20 14.36 14.29
N GLU A 87 -0.26 14.00 15.58
CA GLU A 87 -0.28 14.97 16.68
C GLU A 87 1.00 15.82 16.79
N ILE A 88 2.13 15.33 16.27
CA ILE A 88 3.42 16.03 16.33
C ILE A 88 3.75 16.81 15.04
N ILE A 89 2.87 16.79 14.04
CA ILE A 89 3.10 17.54 12.79
C ILE A 89 2.78 19.01 13.01
N GLU A 90 3.72 19.86 12.62
CA GLU A 90 3.51 21.31 12.61
C GLU A 90 2.87 21.76 11.29
N PRO A 91 1.79 22.55 11.32
CA PRO A 91 1.22 23.15 10.11
C PRO A 91 2.27 23.98 9.37
N LYS A 92 2.28 23.86 8.04
CA LYS A 92 3.19 24.51 7.08
C LYS A 92 4.63 23.99 7.12
N SER A 93 4.89 22.88 7.81
CA SER A 93 6.18 22.19 7.75
C SER A 93 6.34 21.40 6.46
N THR A 94 7.60 21.05 6.18
CA THR A 94 8.01 20.17 5.09
C THR A 94 8.27 18.77 5.62
N LEU A 95 7.53 17.80 5.10
CA LEU A 95 7.55 16.41 5.54
C LEU A 95 8.15 15.53 4.46
N PHE A 96 8.94 14.54 4.85
CA PHE A 96 9.19 13.37 4.01
C PHE A 96 8.34 12.18 4.48
N LEU A 97 7.53 11.63 3.58
CA LEU A 97 6.69 10.46 3.82
C LEU A 97 7.18 9.28 2.97
N ASP A 98 7.58 8.20 3.61
CA ASP A 98 7.94 6.94 2.93
C ASP A 98 6.72 6.22 2.29
N ALA A 99 6.98 5.24 1.43
CA ALA A 99 5.99 4.43 0.71
C ALA A 99 5.24 3.39 1.59
N GLY A 100 5.59 3.25 2.87
CA GLY A 100 5.02 2.24 3.76
C GLY A 100 3.50 2.37 3.99
N THR A 101 2.80 1.24 4.11
CA THR A 101 1.35 1.21 4.37
C THR A 101 0.93 1.82 5.72
N THR A 102 1.84 1.91 6.68
CA THR A 102 1.64 2.66 7.93
C THR A 102 1.66 4.17 7.68
N VAL A 103 2.65 4.65 6.91
CA VAL A 103 2.78 6.06 6.50
C VAL A 103 1.59 6.51 5.64
N LEU A 104 1.04 5.61 4.81
CA LEU A 104 -0.21 5.87 4.09
C LEU A 104 -1.39 6.21 5.02
N GLN A 105 -1.46 5.63 6.23
CA GLN A 105 -2.51 6.02 7.18
C GLN A 105 -2.31 7.44 7.71
N LEU A 106 -1.06 7.90 7.87
CA LEU A 106 -0.76 9.28 8.23
C LEU A 106 -1.17 10.24 7.11
N ALA A 107 -0.85 9.91 5.86
CA ALA A 107 -1.29 10.67 4.68
C ALA A 107 -2.82 10.84 4.64
N ARG A 108 -3.58 9.79 5.00
CA ARG A 108 -5.05 9.88 5.11
C ARG A 108 -5.52 10.84 6.19
N LEU A 109 -4.86 10.90 7.34
CA LEU A 109 -5.19 11.87 8.40
C LEU A 109 -4.89 13.31 7.97
N ILE A 110 -3.75 13.52 7.29
CA ILE A 110 -3.40 14.82 6.67
C ILE A 110 -4.48 15.25 5.68
N LYS A 111 -4.92 14.34 4.79
CA LYS A 111 -6.02 14.60 3.85
C LYS A 111 -7.33 14.96 4.54
N LEU A 112 -7.74 14.19 5.55
CA LEU A 112 -9.01 14.39 6.25
C LEU A 112 -9.04 15.73 7.00
N SER A 113 -7.92 16.12 7.61
CA SER A 113 -7.79 17.40 8.32
C SER A 113 -7.55 18.58 7.37
N GLN A 114 -7.15 18.32 6.12
CA GLN A 114 -6.66 19.33 5.17
C GLN A 114 -5.53 20.19 5.75
N MET A 115 -4.71 19.61 6.63
CA MET A 115 -3.60 20.30 7.27
C MET A 115 -2.65 20.86 6.20
N PRO A 116 -2.32 22.15 6.25
CA PRO A 116 -1.41 22.73 5.27
C PRO A 116 0.00 22.19 5.52
N VAL A 117 0.60 21.48 4.56
CA VAL A 117 1.98 20.95 4.64
C VAL A 117 2.57 20.80 3.24
N THR A 118 3.89 20.79 3.16
CA THR A 118 4.61 20.38 1.94
C THR A 118 5.12 18.95 2.14
N VAL A 119 4.73 18.04 1.26
CA VAL A 119 5.07 16.62 1.34
C VAL A 119 6.00 16.23 0.21
N PHE A 120 7.14 15.68 0.56
CA PHE A 120 8.01 14.90 -0.31
C PHE A 120 7.76 13.43 -0.05
N THR A 121 7.72 12.61 -1.11
CA THR A 121 7.51 11.18 -0.95
C THR A 121 8.16 10.40 -2.09
N ASN A 122 8.68 9.22 -1.77
CA ASN A 122 8.97 8.19 -2.75
C ASN A 122 7.76 7.28 -3.02
N GLY A 123 6.68 7.37 -2.23
CA GLY A 123 5.52 6.49 -2.30
C GLY A 123 4.45 6.98 -3.26
N LEU A 124 4.17 6.18 -4.30
CA LEU A 124 3.13 6.48 -5.30
C LEU A 124 1.73 6.50 -4.67
N MET A 125 1.45 5.60 -3.73
CA MET A 125 0.14 5.56 -3.03
C MET A 125 -0.04 6.75 -2.09
N VAL A 126 1.03 7.18 -1.42
CA VAL A 126 1.01 8.38 -0.58
C VAL A 126 0.77 9.63 -1.44
N ALA A 127 1.49 9.73 -2.57
CA ALA A 127 1.30 10.83 -3.50
C ALA A 127 -0.13 10.87 -4.05
N GLN A 128 -0.67 9.72 -4.49
CA GLN A 128 -2.03 9.60 -5.00
C GLN A 128 -3.09 10.01 -3.96
N GLU A 129 -2.88 9.65 -2.69
CA GLU A 129 -3.81 10.01 -1.60
C GLU A 129 -3.88 11.53 -1.40
N LEU A 130 -2.75 12.23 -1.52
CA LEU A 130 -2.58 13.65 -1.16
C LEU A 130 -2.65 14.63 -2.34
N MET A 131 -2.39 14.21 -3.58
CA MET A 131 -2.20 15.12 -4.73
C MET A 131 -3.38 16.02 -5.06
N ALA A 132 -4.59 15.68 -4.61
CA ALA A 132 -5.82 16.44 -4.85
C ALA A 132 -6.28 17.24 -3.62
N VAL A 133 -5.45 17.36 -2.57
CA VAL A 133 -5.80 18.08 -1.34
C VAL A 133 -5.40 19.56 -1.46
N PRO A 134 -6.35 20.52 -1.39
CA PRO A 134 -6.10 21.93 -1.75
C PRO A 134 -4.96 22.64 -1.02
N ASN A 135 -4.62 22.21 0.21
CA ASN A 135 -3.60 22.85 1.05
C ASN A 135 -2.32 22.00 1.20
N VAL A 136 -2.22 20.89 0.49
CA VAL A 136 -1.04 20.01 0.56
C VAL A 136 -0.29 20.10 -0.76
N GLN A 137 0.94 20.58 -0.70
CA GLN A 137 1.84 20.47 -1.85
C GLN A 137 2.49 19.10 -1.84
N VAL A 138 2.46 18.39 -2.96
CA VAL A 138 3.07 17.05 -3.07
C VAL A 138 4.16 17.06 -4.12
N THR A 139 5.36 16.63 -3.74
CA THR A 139 6.48 16.36 -4.62
C THR A 139 6.86 14.89 -4.54
N ILE A 140 6.90 14.22 -5.68
CA ILE A 140 7.33 12.82 -5.78
C ILE A 140 8.81 12.82 -6.16
N LEU A 141 9.61 11.97 -5.51
CA LEU A 141 10.98 11.76 -5.95
C LEU A 141 11.01 11.24 -7.39
N GLY A 142 11.97 11.73 -8.19
CA GLY A 142 12.25 11.18 -9.51
C GLY A 142 13.02 9.87 -9.41
N GLY A 143 12.84 8.95 -10.37
CA GLY A 143 13.61 7.69 -10.39
C GLY A 143 12.88 6.54 -11.03
N THR A 144 13.28 5.33 -10.66
CA THR A 144 12.68 4.09 -11.14
C THR A 144 11.53 3.69 -10.25
N ALA A 145 10.34 3.55 -10.83
CA ALA A 145 9.20 3.00 -10.12
C ALA A 145 9.47 1.52 -9.77
N ARG A 146 9.40 1.21 -8.48
CA ARG A 146 9.50 -0.13 -7.92
C ARG A 146 8.11 -0.60 -7.53
N TYR A 147 7.69 -1.71 -8.10
CA TYR A 147 6.32 -2.16 -8.00
C TYR A 147 6.04 -2.75 -6.62
N GLU A 148 6.94 -3.55 -6.05
CA GLU A 148 6.78 -4.34 -4.82
C GLU A 148 6.24 -3.54 -3.62
N ASN A 149 6.63 -2.27 -3.51
CA ASN A 149 6.18 -1.33 -2.48
C ASN A 149 5.49 -0.07 -3.02
N MET A 150 5.17 -0.03 -4.33
CA MET A 150 4.59 1.15 -5.00
C MET A 150 5.40 2.41 -4.71
N SER A 151 6.73 2.33 -4.87
CA SER A 151 7.67 3.42 -4.57
C SER A 151 8.51 3.83 -5.77
N VAL A 152 9.29 4.89 -5.62
CA VAL A 152 10.31 5.35 -6.56
C VAL A 152 11.68 5.26 -5.90
N VAL A 153 12.63 4.61 -6.55
CA VAL A 153 13.96 4.32 -6.01
C VAL A 153 15.06 4.56 -7.06
N GLY A 154 16.31 4.37 -6.63
CA GLY A 154 17.48 4.35 -7.49
C GLY A 154 18.22 5.70 -7.54
N PRO A 155 19.28 5.78 -8.36
CA PRO A 155 20.25 6.88 -8.28
C PRO A 155 19.65 8.28 -8.48
N LEU A 156 18.59 8.40 -9.28
CA LEU A 156 17.90 9.69 -9.49
C LEU A 156 17.12 10.12 -8.24
N ALA A 157 16.53 9.17 -7.51
CA ALA A 157 15.82 9.45 -6.26
C ALA A 157 16.81 9.87 -5.18
N GLU A 158 17.94 9.15 -5.10
CA GLU A 158 19.05 9.46 -4.18
C GLU A 158 19.65 10.84 -4.48
N ALA A 159 19.98 11.14 -5.74
CA ALA A 159 20.51 12.45 -6.13
C ALA A 159 19.54 13.60 -5.85
N MET A 160 18.22 13.35 -5.98
CA MET A 160 17.22 14.33 -5.60
C MET A 160 17.21 14.56 -4.07
N LEU A 161 17.34 13.51 -3.27
CA LEU A 161 17.39 13.60 -1.81
C LEU A 161 18.59 14.39 -1.29
N GLU A 162 19.75 14.33 -1.96
CA GLU A 162 20.97 15.06 -1.55
C GLU A 162 20.77 16.58 -1.45
N GLY A 163 19.84 17.14 -2.23
CA GLY A 163 19.55 18.57 -2.26
C GLY A 163 18.36 19.00 -1.40
N LEU A 164 17.72 18.07 -0.69
CA LEU A 164 16.46 18.33 0.02
C LEU A 164 16.65 18.37 1.54
N TRP A 165 15.87 19.23 2.17
CA TRP A 165 15.80 19.39 3.62
C TRP A 165 14.34 19.31 4.05
N PHE A 166 14.09 18.55 5.12
CA PHE A 166 12.74 18.32 5.65
C PHE A 166 12.75 18.66 7.14
N ASP A 167 11.64 19.18 7.65
CA ASP A 167 11.45 19.41 9.08
C ASP A 167 11.23 18.09 9.81
N GLN A 168 10.52 17.14 9.18
CA GLN A 168 10.21 15.83 9.77
C GLN A 168 10.25 14.71 8.72
N LEU A 169 10.70 13.53 9.16
CA LEU A 169 10.73 12.29 8.39
C LEU A 169 9.82 11.24 9.04
N PHE A 170 8.90 10.69 8.25
CA PHE A 170 8.08 9.54 8.64
C PHE A 170 8.42 8.35 7.74
N LEU A 171 9.12 7.37 8.33
CA LEU A 171 9.69 6.23 7.62
C LEU A 171 9.12 4.91 8.17
N GLY A 172 8.82 3.96 7.28
CA GLY A 172 8.48 2.60 7.68
C GLY A 172 9.72 1.78 8.03
N ALA A 173 9.59 0.86 8.98
CA ALA A 173 10.64 -0.09 9.35
C ALA A 173 10.09 -1.51 9.46
N SER A 174 10.90 -2.52 9.14
CA SER A 174 10.57 -3.92 9.45
C SER A 174 10.95 -4.25 10.89
N ALA A 175 12.07 -3.70 11.37
CA ALA A 175 12.52 -3.84 12.75
C ALA A 175 13.35 -2.61 13.17
N ILE A 176 13.35 -2.34 14.47
CA ILE A 176 14.25 -1.40 15.13
C ILE A 176 14.75 -2.07 16.42
N ASP A 177 16.03 -1.92 16.73
CA ASP A 177 16.60 -2.42 17.99
C ASP A 177 16.77 -1.28 19.02
N ASP A 178 17.25 -1.64 20.22
CA ASP A 178 17.46 -0.70 21.32
C ASP A 178 18.54 0.36 21.02
N SER A 179 19.39 0.12 20.02
CA SER A 179 20.40 1.07 19.53
C SER A 179 19.86 2.02 18.45
N LEU A 180 18.56 1.92 18.14
CA LEU A 180 17.87 2.61 17.06
C LEU A 180 18.36 2.19 15.65
N LEU A 181 19.03 1.04 15.55
CA LEU A 181 19.38 0.49 14.25
C LEU A 181 18.11 -0.04 13.60
N MET A 182 17.85 0.48 12.40
CA MET A 182 16.63 0.18 11.67
C MET A 182 16.92 -0.76 10.51
N THR A 183 16.10 -1.78 10.36
CA THR A 183 16.17 -2.71 9.22
C THR A 183 14.86 -2.68 8.45
N SER A 184 14.96 -2.55 7.14
CA SER A 184 13.85 -2.72 6.20
C SER A 184 14.15 -3.91 5.31
N TYR A 185 13.21 -4.85 5.21
CA TYR A 185 13.26 -5.86 4.16
C TYR A 185 12.77 -5.22 2.86
N ASP A 186 13.67 -5.14 1.89
CA ASP A 186 13.30 -4.96 0.50
C ASP A 186 12.70 -6.28 0.01
N ALA A 187 11.39 -6.42 0.16
CA ALA A 187 10.63 -7.48 -0.51
C ALA A 187 10.63 -7.26 -2.02
#